data_AF-A0A1G9TE45-F1
#
_entry.id   AF-A0A1G9TE45-F1
#
_cell.length_a   1.000
_cell.length_b   1.000
_cell.length_c   1.000
_cell.angle_alpha   90.00
_cell.angle_beta   90.00
_cell.angle_gamma   90.00
#
_symmetry.space_group_name_H-M   'P 1'
#
loop_
_entity.id
_entity.type
_entity.pdbx_description
1 polymer ?
#
loop_
_entity_poly.entity_id
_entity_poly.type
_entity_poly.pdbx_seq_one_letter_code
_entity_poly.pdbx_strand_id
1 'polypeptide(L)'
;MRWLKPNLKSSFMALLGSGEVTPSVLEDRTEDIRQFILDELGEFGEKHYPKITRRVRYAQDVQSLWYTRGDVMAVLAAVHGETIAREKVSRISDKFKGMLPRGLSSRSSPLTT
;
A
#
# COMPACT_ATOMS: atom_id res chain seq x y z
N MET A 1 -4.19 40.77 -7.00
CA MET A 1 -5.48 40.05 -7.03
C MET A 1 -5.21 38.56 -7.05
N ARG A 2 -5.50 37.85 -5.95
CA ARG A 2 -5.27 36.39 -5.81
C ARG A 2 -6.41 35.63 -6.48
N TRP A 3 -6.08 34.88 -7.52
CA TRP A 3 -7.02 34.05 -8.26
C TRP A 3 -7.29 32.76 -7.48
N LEU A 4 -8.51 32.62 -6.96
CA LEU A 4 -9.00 31.43 -6.27
C LEU A 4 -9.21 30.32 -7.30
N LYS A 5 -8.45 29.22 -7.21
CA LYS A 5 -8.75 27.97 -7.91
C LYS A 5 -9.59 27.09 -6.98
N PRO A 6 -10.88 26.84 -7.26
CA PRO A 6 -11.64 25.87 -6.48
C PRO A 6 -11.29 24.44 -6.91
N ASN A 7 -10.92 23.61 -5.93
CA ASN A 7 -10.77 22.17 -6.07
C ASN A 7 -12.15 21.53 -6.34
N LEU A 8 -12.58 21.50 -7.60
CA LEU A 8 -13.89 20.96 -8.00
C LEU A 8 -14.01 19.42 -7.89
N LYS A 9 -12.95 18.72 -7.51
CA LYS A 9 -12.91 17.25 -7.52
C LYS A 9 -13.36 16.60 -6.22
N SER A 10 -13.46 17.35 -5.12
CA SER A 10 -13.90 16.80 -3.82
C SER A 10 -15.42 16.67 -3.71
N SER A 11 -16.20 17.51 -4.40
CA SER A 11 -17.66 17.58 -4.19
C SER A 11 -18.50 16.45 -4.81
N PHE A 12 -18.00 15.70 -5.79
CA PHE A 12 -18.80 14.64 -6.43
C PHE A 12 -18.83 13.32 -5.65
N MET A 13 -17.92 13.12 -4.68
CA MET A 13 -17.86 11.92 -3.86
C MET A 13 -18.76 11.98 -2.61
N ALA A 14 -19.20 13.17 -2.19
CA ALA A 14 -20.03 13.35 -1.00
C ALA A 14 -21.50 12.88 -1.18
N LEU A 15 -21.97 12.74 -2.43
CA LEU A 15 -23.39 12.43 -2.72
C LEU A 15 -23.70 10.92 -2.80
N LEU A 16 -22.69 10.04 -2.73
CA LEU A 16 -22.87 8.60 -2.90
C LEU A 16 -22.58 7.80 -1.62
N GLY A 17 -23.12 8.22 -0.47
CA GLY A 17 -23.46 7.33 0.66
C GLY A 17 -22.35 6.49 1.31
N SER A 18 -21.10 6.56 0.87
CA SER A 18 -19.93 6.00 1.54
C SER A 18 -19.33 7.10 2.37
N GLY A 19 -19.29 6.95 3.70
CA GLY A 19 -18.74 7.95 4.62
C GLY A 19 -17.42 8.52 4.08
N GLU A 20 -17.31 9.84 4.06
CA GLU A 20 -16.17 10.54 3.44
C GLU A 20 -14.86 9.94 3.98
N VAL A 21 -14.11 9.27 3.09
CA VAL A 21 -12.74 8.87 3.38
C VAL A 21 -11.92 10.15 3.39
N THR A 22 -11.72 10.70 4.58
CA THR A 22 -10.93 11.92 4.76
C THR A 22 -9.46 11.63 4.45
N PRO A 23 -8.66 12.65 4.09
CA PRO A 23 -7.22 12.51 3.92
C PRO A 23 -6.53 11.91 5.15
N SER A 24 -6.99 12.22 6.36
CA SER A 24 -6.44 11.66 7.61
C SER A 24 -6.66 10.15 7.72
N VAL A 25 -7.85 9.65 7.38
CA VAL A 25 -8.11 8.19 7.39
C VAL A 25 -7.23 7.46 6.37
N LEU A 26 -6.93 8.07 5.23
CA LEU A 26 -6.00 7.48 4.25
C LEU A 26 -4.57 7.46 4.76
N GLU A 27 -4.14 8.51 5.46
CA GLU A 27 -2.82 8.60 6.08
C GLU A 27 -2.67 7.54 7.17
N ASP A 28 -3.65 7.41 8.07
CA ASP A 28 -3.68 6.39 9.13
C ASP A 28 -3.60 4.98 8.53
N ARG A 29 -4.42 4.67 7.53
CA ARG A 29 -4.37 3.36 6.85
C ARG A 29 -3.05 3.13 6.11
N THR A 30 -2.42 4.19 5.61
CA THR A 30 -1.09 4.10 4.96
C THR A 30 -0.03 3.75 6.00
N GLU A 31 -0.10 4.34 7.19
CA GLU A 31 0.76 4.01 8.33
C GLU A 31 0.56 2.57 8.82
N ASP A 32 -0.69 2.12 8.95
CA ASP A 32 -0.99 0.73 9.32
C ASP A 32 -0.36 -0.28 8.36
N ILE A 33 -0.39 0.01 7.06
CA ILE A 33 0.24 -0.83 6.04
C ILE A 33 1.77 -0.79 6.19
N ARG A 34 2.34 0.41 6.37
CA ARG A 34 3.78 0.59 6.54
C ARG A 34 4.29 -0.20 7.72
N GLN A 35 3.67 -0.04 8.89
CA GLN A 35 4.05 -0.75 10.10
C GLN A 35 3.92 -2.26 9.92
N PHE A 36 2.83 -2.72 9.31
CA PHE A 36 2.65 -4.15 9.04
C PHE A 36 3.75 -4.74 8.15
N ILE A 37 4.18 -4.02 7.10
CA ILE A 37 5.30 -4.45 6.27
C ILE A 37 6.60 -4.48 7.08
N LEU A 38 6.87 -3.44 7.89
CA LEU A 38 8.07 -3.37 8.72
C LEU A 38 8.12 -4.50 9.76
N ASP A 39 6.98 -4.87 10.34
CA ASP A 39 6.86 -6.00 11.27
C ASP A 39 7.15 -7.34 10.57
N GLU A 40 6.63 -7.55 9.35
CA GLU A 40 6.91 -8.75 8.56
C GLU A 40 8.39 -8.83 8.12
N LEU A 41 9.06 -7.69 7.88
CA LEU A 41 10.50 -7.64 7.59
C LEU A 41 11.36 -7.90 8.84
N GLY A 42 10.92 -7.39 9.99
CA GLY A 42 11.57 -7.56 11.29
C GLY A 42 13.05 -7.16 11.34
N GLU A 43 13.75 -7.66 12.35
CA GLU A 43 15.20 -7.42 12.54
C GLU A 43 16.03 -7.97 11.36
N PHE A 44 15.59 -9.09 10.78
CA PHE A 44 16.29 -9.67 9.64
C PHE A 44 16.36 -8.71 8.46
N GLY A 45 15.23 -8.07 8.11
CA GLY A 45 15.16 -7.09 7.04
C GLY A 45 16.00 -5.85 7.34
N GLU A 46 15.98 -5.35 8.57
CA GLU A 46 16.84 -4.24 9.00
C GLU A 46 18.33 -4.54 8.84
N LYS A 47 18.76 -5.74 9.25
CA LYS A 47 20.17 -6.13 9.25
C LYS A 47 20.71 -6.44 7.86
N HIS A 48 19.95 -7.19 7.05
CA HIS A 48 20.43 -7.72 5.78
C HIS A 48 19.95 -6.92 4.56
N TYR A 49 18.83 -6.20 4.69
CA TYR A 49 18.21 -5.44 3.60
C TYR A 49 17.88 -3.99 4.00
N PRO A 50 18.79 -3.23 4.65
CA PRO A 50 18.50 -1.92 5.23
C PRO A 50 17.98 -0.90 4.20
N LYS A 51 18.40 -1.03 2.93
CA LYS A 51 17.91 -0.16 1.84
C LYS A 51 16.42 -0.37 1.56
N ILE A 52 15.95 -1.61 1.55
CA ILE A 52 14.55 -1.95 1.30
C ILE A 52 13.71 -1.53 2.50
N THR A 53 14.18 -1.83 3.72
CA THR A 53 13.47 -1.44 4.95
C THR A 53 13.32 0.07 5.08
N ARG A 54 14.36 0.85 4.74
CA ARG A 54 14.26 2.32 4.66
C ARG A 54 13.29 2.80 3.59
N ARG A 55 13.25 2.14 2.42
CA ARG A 55 12.30 2.48 1.35
C ARG A 55 10.86 2.30 1.80
N VAL A 56 10.56 1.24 2.55
CA VAL A 56 9.25 1.04 3.19
C VAL A 56 8.99 2.13 4.24
N ARG A 57 9.93 2.33 5.17
CA ARG A 57 9.81 3.30 6.28
C ARG A 57 9.53 4.73 5.81
N TYR A 58 10.16 5.16 4.71
CA TYR A 58 10.06 6.54 4.21
C TYR A 58 9.20 6.68 2.95
N ALA A 59 8.41 5.65 2.61
CA ALA A 59 7.44 5.75 1.53
C ALA A 59 6.44 6.87 1.81
N GLN A 60 6.31 7.80 0.85
CA GLN A 60 5.57 9.05 1.00
C GLN A 60 4.05 8.86 0.93
N ASP A 61 3.60 7.84 0.21
CA ASP A 61 2.19 7.56 0.00
C ASP A 61 1.92 6.06 -0.19
N VAL A 62 0.63 5.73 -0.25
CA VAL A 62 0.15 4.36 -0.46
C VAL A 62 0.63 3.76 -1.78
N GLN A 63 0.84 4.54 -2.84
CA GLN A 63 1.33 4.02 -4.12
C GLN A 63 2.81 3.62 -4.02
N SER A 64 3.60 4.43 -3.34
CA SER A 64 5.00 4.15 -3.04
C SER A 64 5.13 2.83 -2.27
N LEU A 65 4.30 2.62 -1.23
CA LEU A 65 4.23 1.34 -0.51
C LEU A 65 3.76 0.18 -1.40
N TRP A 66 2.82 0.41 -2.32
CA TRP A 66 2.34 -0.63 -3.23
C TRP A 66 3.46 -1.18 -4.12
N TYR A 67 4.36 -0.30 -4.58
CA TYR A 67 5.48 -0.67 -5.44
C TYR A 67 6.64 -1.33 -4.68
N THR A 68 6.79 -1.13 -3.37
CA THR A 68 7.81 -1.85 -2.59
C THR A 68 7.49 -3.33 -2.41
N ARG A 69 6.25 -3.79 -2.65
CA ARG A 69 5.86 -5.20 -2.44
C ARG A 69 6.73 -6.20 -3.22
N GLY A 70 7.26 -5.82 -4.38
CA GLY A 70 8.20 -6.66 -5.13
C GLY A 70 9.53 -6.85 -4.41
N ASP A 71 10.08 -5.77 -3.85
CA ASP A 71 11.29 -5.83 -3.03
C ASP A 71 11.03 -6.61 -1.73
N VAL A 72 9.87 -6.37 -1.09
CA VAL A 72 9.45 -7.08 0.12
C VAL A 72 9.30 -8.59 -0.14
N MET A 73 8.76 -8.99 -1.30
CA MET A 73 8.69 -10.40 -1.71
C MET A 73 10.09 -11.03 -1.74
N ALA A 74 11.08 -10.34 -2.32
CA ALA A 74 12.44 -10.85 -2.38
C ALA A 74 13.05 -11.04 -0.99
N VAL A 75 12.83 -10.10 -0.07
CA VAL A 75 13.30 -10.22 1.32
C VAL A 75 12.61 -11.38 2.03
N LEU A 76 11.28 -11.46 1.96
CA LEU A 76 10.52 -12.52 2.62
C LEU A 76 10.85 -13.90 2.05
N ALA A 77 11.12 -14.00 0.74
CA ALA A 77 11.53 -15.25 0.11
C ALA A 77 12.93 -15.69 0.57
N ALA A 78 13.85 -14.75 0.79
CA ALA A 78 15.17 -15.04 1.34
C ALA A 78 15.11 -15.55 2.80
N VAL A 79 14.10 -15.14 3.58
CA VAL A 79 13.91 -15.58 4.98
C VAL A 79 13.15 -16.90 5.08
N HIS A 80 12.03 -16.98 4.37
CA HIS A 80 11.00 -18.00 4.60
C HIS A 80 10.80 -18.95 3.42
N GLY A 81 11.48 -18.71 2.30
CA GLY A 81 11.19 -19.38 1.03
C GLY A 81 10.00 -18.75 0.29
N GLU A 82 9.91 -19.05 -1.00
CA GLU A 82 9.00 -18.35 -1.92
C GLU A 82 7.51 -18.58 -1.62
N THR A 83 7.13 -19.80 -1.21
CA THR A 83 5.73 -20.14 -0.92
C THR A 83 5.17 -19.27 0.22
N ILE A 84 5.87 -19.23 1.35
CA ILE A 84 5.45 -18.44 2.52
C ILE A 84 5.53 -16.94 2.21
N ALA A 85 6.54 -16.51 1.46
CA ALA A 85 6.67 -15.12 1.03
C ALA A 85 5.46 -14.67 0.18
N ARG A 86 4.99 -15.52 -0.74
CA ARG A 86 3.82 -15.23 -1.57
C ARG A 86 2.55 -15.07 -0.73
N GLU A 87 2.35 -15.92 0.27
CA GLU A 87 1.21 -15.80 1.21
C GLU A 87 1.27 -14.50 2.01
N LYS A 88 2.43 -14.17 2.58
CA LYS A 88 2.64 -12.92 3.32
C LYS A 88 2.42 -11.69 2.43
N VAL A 89 2.96 -11.68 1.22
CA VAL A 89 2.74 -10.58 0.25
C VAL A 89 1.28 -10.50 -0.17
N SER A 90 0.56 -11.62 -0.28
CA SER A 90 -0.89 -11.59 -0.51
C SER A 90 -1.63 -10.88 0.63
N ARG A 91 -1.33 -11.21 1.89
CA ARG A 91 -1.90 -10.54 3.08
C ARG A 91 -1.56 -9.05 3.12
N ILE A 92 -0.33 -8.67 2.76
CA ILE A 92 0.07 -7.27 2.60
C ILE A 92 -0.79 -6.60 1.53
N SER A 93 -0.95 -7.25 0.37
CA SER A 93 -1.70 -6.73 -0.78
C SER A 93 -3.18 -6.50 -0.46
N ASP A 94 -3.78 -7.36 0.35
CA ASP A 94 -5.17 -7.23 0.79
C ASP A 94 -5.43 -5.93 1.56
N LYS A 95 -4.44 -5.42 2.31
CA LYS A 95 -4.58 -4.16 3.06
C LYS A 95 -4.72 -2.94 2.17
N PHE A 96 -4.25 -3.00 0.92
CA PHE A 96 -4.37 -1.92 -0.06
C PHE A 96 -5.77 -1.84 -0.72
N LYS A 97 -6.66 -2.80 -0.46
CA LYS A 97 -8.01 -2.81 -1.03
C LYS A 97 -8.76 -1.52 -0.69
N GLY A 98 -9.27 -0.86 -1.73
CA GLY A 98 -10.00 0.40 -1.64
C GLY A 98 -9.12 1.66 -1.46
N MET A 99 -7.79 1.52 -1.43
CA MET A 99 -6.87 2.67 -1.26
C MET A 99 -6.14 3.06 -2.55
N LEU A 100 -6.15 2.18 -3.55
CA LEU A 100 -5.42 2.40 -4.80
C LEU A 100 -6.33 2.96 -5.90
N PRO A 101 -5.80 3.81 -6.80
CA PRO A 101 -6.48 4.15 -8.04
C PRO A 101 -6.89 2.90 -8.82
N ARG A 102 -8.03 2.96 -9.51
CA ARG A 102 -8.64 1.84 -10.24
C ARG A 102 -7.70 1.16 -11.25
N GLY A 103 -6.66 1.84 -11.73
CA GLY A 103 -5.65 1.29 -12.65
C GLY A 103 -4.55 0.45 -11.98
N LEU A 104 -4.40 0.52 -10.65
CA LEU A 104 -3.39 -0.22 -9.88
C LEU A 104 -3.98 -1.41 -9.11
N SER A 105 -5.27 -1.37 -8.81
CA SER A 105 -6.00 -2.57 -8.41
C SER A 105 -6.10 -3.50 -9.62
N SER A 106 -5.62 -4.74 -9.48
CA SER A 106 -5.84 -5.79 -10.48
C SER A 106 -7.30 -5.77 -10.94
N ARG A 107 -7.53 -5.72 -12.26
CA ARG A 107 -8.85 -6.09 -12.78
C ARG A 107 -8.99 -7.58 -12.49
N SER A 108 -10.02 -7.97 -11.75
CA SER A 108 -10.39 -9.38 -11.65
C SER A 108 -10.45 -9.94 -13.08
N SER A 109 -9.52 -10.83 -13.41
CA SER A 109 -9.54 -11.50 -14.71
C SER A 109 -10.75 -12.43 -14.69
N PRO A 110 -11.67 -12.38 -15.66
CA PRO A 110 -12.81 -13.28 -15.72
C PRO A 110 -12.43 -14.72 -16.09
N LEU A 111 -11.14 -15.06 -16.09
CA LEU A 111 -10.65 -16.41 -16.37
C LEU A 111 -10.75 -17.27 -15.12
N THR A 112 -11.99 -17.55 -14.73
CA THR A 112 -12.35 -18.73 -13.96
C THR A 112 -13.16 -19.61 -14.92
N THR A 113 -12.50 -20.57 -15.55
CA THR A 113 -13.10 -21.71 -16.25
C THR A 113 -12.83 -22.96 -15.43
#